data_AF-A0A7S3TSM1-F1
#
_entry.id   AF-A0A7S3TSM1-F1
#
_cell.length_a   1.000
_cell.length_b   1.000
_cell.length_c   1.000
_cell.angle_alpha   90.00
_cell.angle_beta   90.00
_cell.angle_gamma   90.00
#
_symmetry.space_group_name_H-M   'P 1'
#
loop_
_entity.id
_entity.type
_entity.pdbx_description
1 polymer ?
#
loop_
_entity_poly.entity_id
_entity_poly.type
_entity_poly.pdbx_seq_one_letter_code
_entity_poly.pdbx_strand_id
1 'polypeptide(L)'
;INGGRGWKDVTFRNHQVELLGDSAIAMGDYVFVDATSGDEVRVEYTFGYRKNEDGKCRIFLHHSSVPYAAAPAAPAAAPAVGKGEVKPAAKAKKAKAAKA
;
A
#
# COMPACT_ATOMS: atom_id res chain seq x y z
N ILE A 1 -6.75 1.23 -6.08
CA ILE A 1 -6.05 2.38 -5.46
C ILE A 1 -7.12 3.43 -5.10
N ASN A 2 -7.18 3.88 -3.84
CA ASN A 2 -8.23 4.73 -3.20
C ASN A 2 -9.65 4.13 -3.00
N GLY A 3 -10.17 3.28 -3.89
CA GLY A 3 -11.51 2.70 -3.70
C GLY A 3 -12.65 3.60 -4.17
N GLY A 4 -12.40 4.43 -5.20
CA GLY A 4 -13.45 5.16 -5.92
C GLY A 4 -13.80 6.54 -5.36
N ARG A 5 -13.11 7.06 -4.35
CA ARG A 5 -13.33 8.41 -3.79
C ARG A 5 -12.82 9.55 -4.67
N GLY A 6 -12.16 9.23 -5.78
CA GLY A 6 -11.66 10.20 -6.75
C GLY A 6 -10.35 10.88 -6.34
N TRP A 7 -9.71 11.50 -7.33
CA TRP A 7 -8.44 12.20 -7.20
C TRP A 7 -8.65 13.66 -7.61
N LYS A 8 -8.25 14.61 -6.77
CA LYS A 8 -8.37 16.04 -7.11
C LYS A 8 -7.15 16.56 -7.88
N ASP A 9 -6.00 15.91 -7.71
CA ASP A 9 -4.76 16.27 -8.37
C ASP A 9 -3.88 15.04 -8.60
N VAL A 10 -3.07 15.09 -9.66
CA VAL A 10 -2.09 14.06 -10.04
C VAL A 10 -0.83 14.74 -10.55
N THR A 11 0.28 14.60 -9.82
CA THR A 11 1.58 15.12 -10.24
C THR A 11 2.49 13.99 -10.71
N PHE A 12 2.99 14.09 -11.94
CA PHE A 12 3.89 13.10 -12.54
C PHE A 12 5.35 13.48 -12.35
N ARG A 13 6.18 12.48 -12.06
CA ARG A 13 7.64 12.58 -12.08
C ARG A 13 8.18 11.48 -12.98
N ASN A 14 8.64 11.89 -14.17
CA ASN A 14 9.24 10.96 -15.11
C ASN A 14 10.72 10.75 -14.77
N HIS A 15 11.12 9.49 -14.59
CA HIS A 15 12.52 9.15 -14.30
C HIS A 15 13.29 8.96 -15.60
N GLN A 16 12.76 8.15 -16.52
CA GLN A 16 13.39 7.89 -17.81
C GLN A 16 12.37 7.51 -18.87
N VAL A 17 12.69 7.82 -20.13
CA VAL A 17 12.02 7.28 -21.30
C VAL A 17 13.06 6.54 -22.14
N GLU A 18 12.74 5.30 -22.50
CA GLU A 18 13.56 4.49 -23.40
C GLU A 18 12.82 4.28 -24.72
N LEU A 19 13.52 4.53 -25.84
CA LEU A 19 12.99 4.32 -27.18
C LEU A 19 13.41 2.94 -27.69
N LEU A 20 12.43 2.12 -28.04
CA LEU A 20 12.59 0.73 -28.48
C LEU A 20 12.00 0.58 -29.89
N GLY A 21 12.62 1.24 -30.87
CA GLY A 21 12.12 1.29 -32.25
C GLY A 21 10.79 2.04 -32.35
N ASP A 22 9.74 1.35 -32.83
CA ASP A 22 8.39 1.91 -32.92
C ASP A 22 7.62 1.95 -31.59
N SER A 23 8.27 1.54 -30.50
CA SER A 23 7.71 1.61 -29.14
C SER A 23 8.57 2.47 -28.22
N ALA A 24 7.99 2.94 -27.13
CA ALA A 24 8.71 3.61 -26.06
C ALA A 24 8.17 3.16 -24.70
N ILE A 25 9.07 3.03 -23.72
CA ILE A 25 8.72 2.78 -22.32
C ILE A 25 9.04 4.02 -21.51
N ALA A 26 8.07 4.54 -20.78
CA ALA A 26 8.26 5.61 -19.80
C ALA A 26 8.03 5.06 -18.38
N MET A 27 9.00 5.27 -17.51
CA MET A 27 8.93 4.84 -16.11
C MET A 27 9.13 6.03 -15.17
N GLY A 28 8.44 5.96 -14.04
CA GLY A 28 8.56 6.96 -12.99
C GLY A 28 7.52 6.74 -11.91
N ASP A 29 7.14 7.81 -11.25
CA ASP A 29 6.09 7.77 -10.24
C ASP A 29 5.14 8.97 -10.39
N TYR A 30 3.92 8.80 -9.89
CA TYR A 30 3.00 9.90 -9.68
C TYR A 30 2.52 9.94 -8.24
N VAL A 31 2.20 11.16 -7.79
CA VAL A 31 1.53 11.40 -6.52
C VAL A 31 0.09 11.78 -6.83
N PHE A 32 -0.85 10.98 -6.34
CA PHE A 32 -2.26 11.32 -6.35
C PHE A 32 -2.66 11.98 -5.04
N VAL A 33 -3.51 13.00 -5.11
CA VAL A 33 -4.10 13.63 -3.93
C VAL A 33 -5.57 13.24 -3.82
N ASP A 34 -5.94 12.54 -2.74
CA ASP A 34 -7.31 12.09 -2.47
C ASP A 34 -8.25 13.30 -2.46
N ALA A 35 -9.35 13.23 -3.21
CA ALA A 35 -10.28 14.34 -3.34
C ALA A 35 -11.05 14.64 -2.05
N THR A 36 -11.16 13.65 -1.15
CA THR A 36 -11.96 13.72 0.07
C THR A 36 -11.11 14.05 1.30
N SER A 37 -9.97 13.38 1.50
CA SER A 37 -9.10 13.59 2.66
C SER A 37 -7.96 14.57 2.39
N GLY A 38 -7.54 14.71 1.13
CA GLY A 38 -6.33 15.43 0.77
C GLY A 38 -5.04 14.62 0.97
N ASP A 39 -5.14 13.33 1.34
CA ASP A 39 -3.97 12.47 1.52
C ASP A 39 -3.24 12.23 0.20
N GLU A 40 -1.92 12.16 0.27
CA GLU A 40 -1.06 11.87 -0.88
C GLU A 40 -0.73 10.37 -0.97
N VAL A 41 -0.88 9.81 -2.16
CA VAL A 41 -0.49 8.43 -2.46
C VAL A 41 0.51 8.43 -3.61
N ARG A 42 1.75 8.04 -3.31
CA ARG A 42 2.78 7.81 -4.33
C ARG A 42 2.64 6.41 -4.93
N VAL A 43 2.72 6.33 -6.24
CA VAL A 43 2.55 5.10 -7.02
C VAL A 43 3.58 5.10 -8.14
N GLU A 44 4.24 3.97 -8.37
CA GLU A 44 5.18 3.78 -9.46
C GLU A 44 4.43 3.35 -10.72
N TYR A 45 4.81 3.90 -11.87
CA TYR A 45 4.16 3.63 -13.15
C TYR A 45 5.12 3.09 -14.20
N THR A 46 4.55 2.35 -15.15
CA THR A 46 5.15 2.00 -16.43
C THR A 46 4.12 2.24 -17.52
N PHE A 47 4.43 3.13 -18.45
CA PHE A 47 3.67 3.32 -19.67
C PHE A 47 4.42 2.75 -20.86
N GLY A 48 3.75 1.88 -21.61
CA GLY A 48 4.20 1.45 -22.92
C GLY A 48 3.44 2.20 -24.00
N TYR A 49 4.19 2.85 -24.88
CA TYR A 49 3.68 3.55 -26.04
C TYR A 49 4.09 2.85 -27.33
N ARG A 50 3.21 2.84 -28.33
CA ARG A 50 3.52 2.34 -29.67
C ARG A 50 3.06 3.33 -30.72
N LYS A 51 3.90 3.57 -31.73
CA LYS A 51 3.55 4.32 -32.92
C LYS A 51 2.71 3.42 -33.83
N ASN A 52 1.50 3.88 -34.16
CA ASN A 52 0.62 3.15 -35.06
C ASN A 52 0.86 3.55 -36.53
N GLU A 53 0.21 2.86 -37.45
CA GLU A 53 0.28 3.10 -38.91
C GLU A 53 -0.10 4.52 -39.31
N ASP A 54 -0.99 5.17 -38.55
CA ASP A 54 -1.37 6.58 -38.76
C ASP A 54 -0.31 7.58 -38.25
N GLY A 55 0.86 7.08 -37.85
CA GLY A 55 1.98 7.85 -37.31
C GLY A 55 1.79 8.34 -35.89
N LYS A 56 0.64 8.06 -35.23
CA LYS A 56 0.35 8.56 -33.88
C LYS A 56 0.76 7.56 -32.81
N CYS A 57 1.33 8.11 -31.74
CA CYS A 57 1.73 7.37 -30.55
C CYS A 57 0.53 7.10 -29.64
N ARG A 58 0.35 5.87 -29.17
CA ARG A 58 -0.74 5.48 -28.26
C ARG A 58 -0.25 4.57 -27.14
N ILE A 59 -0.92 4.65 -26.00
CA ILE A 59 -0.66 3.76 -24.86
C ILE A 59 -1.17 2.35 -25.21
N PHE A 60 -0.30 1.35 -25.15
CA PHE A 60 -0.67 -0.07 -25.25
C PHE A 60 -0.48 -0.82 -23.92
N LEU A 61 0.25 -0.24 -22.97
CA LEU A 61 0.47 -0.75 -21.63
C LEU A 61 0.38 0.40 -20.63
N HIS A 62 -0.41 0.21 -19.58
CA HIS A 62 -0.38 1.03 -18.38
C HIS A 62 -0.42 0.09 -17.19
N HIS A 63 0.70 0.01 -16.47
CA HIS A 63 0.79 -0.70 -15.21
C HIS A 63 1.22 0.27 -14.12
N SER A 64 0.61 0.17 -12.94
CA SER A 64 1.00 0.96 -11.79
C SER A 64 0.79 0.22 -10.48
N SER A 65 1.64 0.51 -9.50
CA SER A 65 1.62 -0.16 -8.19
C SER A 65 2.08 0.80 -7.10
N VAL A 66 1.43 0.69 -5.94
CA VAL A 66 1.96 1.33 -4.73
C VAL A 66 3.27 0.63 -4.33
N PRO A 67 4.28 1.36 -3.82
CA PRO A 67 5.49 0.75 -3.29
C PRO A 67 5.17 -0.30 -2.21
N TYR A 68 5.97 -1.35 -2.15
CA TYR A 68 5.85 -2.34 -1.10
C TYR A 68 6.12 -1.70 0.27
N ALA A 69 5.17 -1.83 1.18
CA ALA A 69 5.38 -1.52 2.59
C ALA A 69 5.60 -2.84 3.34
N ALA A 70 6.81 -3.05 3.86
CA ALA A 70 7.07 -4.19 4.73
C ALA A 70 6.17 -4.10 5.96
N ALA A 71 5.46 -5.19 6.26
CA ALA A 71 4.78 -5.28 7.54
C ALA A 71 5.84 -5.21 8.66
N PRO A 72 5.56 -4.52 9.77
CA PRO A 72 6.45 -4.57 10.92
C PRO A 72 6.64 -6.04 11.31
N ALA A 73 7.90 -6.44 11.54
CA ALA A 73 8.21 -7.78 12.00
C ALA A 73 7.36 -8.08 13.24
N ALA A 74 6.69 -9.23 13.25
CA ALA A 74 5.99 -9.69 14.44
C ALA A 74 6.97 -9.62 15.62
N PRO A 75 6.55 -9.11 16.79
CA PRO A 75 7.43 -9.07 17.95
C PRO A 75 8.00 -10.48 18.16
N ALA A 76 9.32 -10.58 18.26
CA ALA A 76 10.00 -11.85 18.47
C ALA A 76 9.28 -12.59 19.60
N ALA A 77 8.79 -13.79 19.31
CA ALA A 77 8.09 -14.60 20.29
C ALA A 77 8.95 -14.67 21.55
N ALA A 78 8.39 -14.22 22.68
CA ALA A 78 9.02 -14.36 23.98
C ALA A 78 9.47 -15.83 24.14
N PRO A 79 10.65 -16.09 24.73
CA PRO A 79 11.14 -17.46 24.85
C PRO A 79 10.07 -18.30 25.58
N ALA A 80 9.75 -19.46 25.00
CA ALA A 80 8.75 -20.36 25.54
C ALA A 80 9.06 -20.67 27.02
N VAL A 81 8.17 -20.24 27.91
CA VAL A 81 8.21 -20.61 29.33
C VAL A 81 8.05 -22.13 29.43
N GLY A 82 9.03 -22.79 30.02
CA GLY A 82 9.08 -24.22 30.22
C GLY A 82 7.95 -24.77 31.08
N LYS A 83 7.58 -26.03 30.83
CA LYS A 83 6.61 -26.80 31.62
C LYS A 83 7.01 -26.83 33.10
N GLY A 84 6.17 -26.32 33.98
CA GLY A 84 6.36 -26.50 35.42
C GLY A 84 5.31 -25.81 36.29
N GLU A 85 4.52 -26.65 36.97
CA GLU A 85 3.77 -26.35 38.21
C GLU A 85 2.35 -25.76 38.11
N VAL A 86 1.37 -26.69 38.20
CA VAL A 86 -0.03 -26.40 38.57
C VAL A 86 -0.10 -26.29 40.09
N LYS A 87 -0.57 -25.15 40.62
CA LYS A 87 -0.92 -25.00 42.03
C LYS A 87 -2.46 -24.85 42.18
N PRO A 88 -3.11 -25.60 43.09
CA PRO A 88 -4.55 -25.79 43.06
C PRO A 88 -5.34 -24.56 43.52
N ALA A 89 -6.55 -24.45 42.96
CA ALA A 89 -7.52 -23.40 43.21
C ALA A 89 -8.00 -23.32 44.67
N ALA A 90 -8.04 -22.10 45.22
CA ALA A 90 -8.80 -21.78 46.42
C ALA A 90 -10.08 -21.00 46.03
N LYS A 91 -11.23 -21.50 46.50
CA LYS A 91 -12.57 -20.92 46.31
C LYS A 91 -12.86 -19.79 47.32
N ALA A 92 -13.79 -18.92 46.87
CA ALA A 92 -14.70 -18.03 47.63
C ALA A 92 -14.12 -16.68 48.12
N LYS A 93 -14.84 -15.55 48.16
CA LYS A 93 -16.28 -15.26 48.27
C LYS A 93 -16.68 -14.00 47.48
N LYS A 94 -17.93 -13.95 47.01
CA LYS A 94 -18.62 -12.72 46.57
C LYS A 94 -18.87 -11.81 47.78
N ALA A 95 -18.59 -10.51 47.66
CA ALA A 95 -19.11 -9.47 48.54
C ALA A 95 -19.89 -8.44 47.70
N LYS A 96 -20.98 -7.93 48.29
CA LYS A 96 -22.06 -7.14 47.69
C LYS A 96 -22.08 -5.72 48.31
N ALA A 97 -22.52 -4.74 47.52
CA ALA A 97 -22.98 -3.38 47.85
C ALA A 97 -21.88 -2.37 48.31
N ALA A 98 -21.97 -1.05 48.07
CA ALA A 98 -23.15 -0.20 47.94
C ALA A 98 -22.94 1.02 47.01
N LYS A 99 -24.06 1.52 46.52
CA LYS A 99 -24.26 2.79 45.81
C LYS A 99 -24.40 3.90 46.87
N ALA A 100 -23.81 5.07 46.63
CA ALA A 100 -24.20 6.34 47.24
C ALA A 100 -24.92 7.17 46.17
#